data_AF-A0A3D4H4A8-F1
#
_entry.id   AF-A0A3D4H4A8-F1
#
_cell.length_a   1.000
_cell.length_b   1.000
_cell.length_c   1.000
_cell.angle_alpha   90.00
_cell.angle_beta   90.00
_cell.angle_gamma   90.00
#
_symmetry.space_group_name_H-M   'P 1'
#
loop_
_entity.id
_entity.type
_entity.pdbx_description
1 polymer ?
#
loop_
_entity_poly.entity_id
_entity_poly.type
_entity_poly.pdbx_seq_one_letter_code
_entity_poly.pdbx_strand_id
1 'polypeptide(L)'
;MSRLKSLLAQLPKEGGTMPTSIDTRLTIKDLESYIKEQMDDPRHAGVEFDPILDIILHCQKRLENGDYMPRVVSEAMVSLDEYLLERSSLKTCVF
;
A
#
# COMPACT_ATOMS: atom_id res chain seq x y z
N MET A 1 -21.17 -32.80 29.67
CA MET A 1 -21.20 -32.33 28.26
C MET A 1 -21.55 -30.84 28.18
N SER A 2 -20.62 -29.91 28.48
CA SER A 2 -20.95 -28.46 28.42
C SER A 2 -19.79 -27.52 28.05
N ARG A 3 -18.72 -28.02 27.42
CA ARG A 3 -17.66 -27.17 26.84
C ARG A 3 -17.55 -27.29 25.32
N LEU A 4 -17.80 -28.48 24.77
CA LEU A 4 -17.80 -28.71 23.32
C LEU A 4 -18.93 -27.96 22.59
N LYS A 5 -20.12 -27.84 23.20
CA LYS A 5 -21.23 -27.05 22.64
C LYS A 5 -20.96 -25.54 22.61
N SER A 6 -20.17 -25.03 23.55
CA SER A 6 -19.80 -23.60 23.60
C SER A 6 -18.74 -23.25 22.55
N LEU A 7 -17.83 -24.16 22.25
CA LEU A 7 -16.82 -23.97 21.19
C LEU A 7 -17.43 -24.04 19.79
N LEU A 8 -18.39 -24.94 19.57
CA LEU A 8 -19.11 -25.06 18.29
C LEU A 8 -20.08 -23.90 18.01
N ALA A 9 -20.44 -23.11 19.04
CA ALA A 9 -21.25 -21.90 18.88
C ALA A 9 -20.43 -20.65 18.52
N GLN A 10 -19.10 -20.72 18.61
CA GLN A 10 -18.17 -19.64 18.24
C GLN A 10 -17.57 -19.79 16.85
N LEU A 11 -17.82 -20.92 16.18
CA LEU A 11 -17.58 -21.04 14.74
C LEU A 11 -18.72 -20.31 14.01
N PRO A 12 -18.42 -19.37 13.09
CA PRO A 12 -19.46 -18.73 12.29
C PRO A 12 -20.20 -19.81 11.49
N LYS A 13 -21.50 -19.93 11.76
CA LYS A 13 -22.41 -20.79 11.01
C LYS A 13 -22.69 -20.11 9.67
N GLU A 14 -22.48 -20.85 8.59
CA GLU A 14 -22.57 -20.37 7.21
C GLU A 14 -23.85 -19.56 6.91
N GLY A 15 -23.74 -18.56 6.02
CA GLY A 15 -24.88 -18.12 5.22
C GLY A 15 -25.40 -16.68 5.39
N GLY A 16 -24.65 -15.77 5.99
CA GLY A 16 -24.77 -14.35 5.64
C GLY A 16 -23.82 -14.10 4.48
N THR A 17 -24.29 -13.51 3.38
CA THR A 17 -23.46 -13.00 2.29
C THR A 17 -22.10 -12.58 2.84
N MET A 18 -21.03 -13.32 2.50
CA MET A 18 -19.69 -12.81 2.75
C MET A 18 -19.72 -11.37 2.25
N PRO A 19 -19.31 -10.36 3.03
CA PRO A 19 -19.14 -9.03 2.48
C PRO A 19 -18.28 -9.24 1.25
N THR A 20 -18.94 -9.00 0.11
CA THR A 20 -18.40 -8.94 -1.24
C THR A 20 -16.90 -8.78 -1.15
N SER A 21 -16.14 -9.80 -1.60
CA SER A 21 -14.70 -9.72 -1.80
C SER A 21 -14.38 -8.26 -2.10
N ILE A 22 -13.77 -7.56 -1.13
CA ILE A 22 -13.49 -6.14 -1.32
C ILE A 22 -12.59 -6.16 -2.53
N ASP A 23 -13.13 -5.75 -3.68
CA ASP A 23 -12.41 -5.67 -4.93
C ASP A 23 -11.58 -4.38 -4.80
N THR A 24 -10.70 -4.34 -3.80
CA THR A 24 -9.66 -3.32 -3.58
C THR A 24 -8.61 -3.55 -4.65
N ARG A 25 -9.02 -3.37 -5.91
CA ARG A 25 -8.11 -3.35 -7.04
C ARG A 25 -7.39 -2.01 -6.94
N LEU A 26 -6.20 -2.04 -6.37
CA LEU A 26 -5.30 -0.89 -6.41
C LEU A 26 -5.12 -0.46 -7.87
N THR A 27 -5.34 0.82 -8.11
CA THR A 27 -5.27 1.47 -9.42
C THR A 27 -4.15 2.52 -9.42
N ILE A 28 -3.82 3.01 -10.62
CA ILE A 28 -2.89 4.14 -10.76
C ILE A 28 -3.39 5.38 -10.00
N LYS A 29 -4.71 5.59 -9.95
CA LYS A 29 -5.27 6.72 -9.21
C LYS A 29 -5.02 6.62 -7.69
N ASP A 30 -5.00 5.40 -7.17
CA ASP A 30 -4.65 5.18 -5.76
C ASP A 30 -3.17 5.49 -5.51
N LEU A 31 -2.28 5.11 -6.44
CA LEU A 31 -0.86 5.48 -6.38
C LEU A 31 -0.64 7.00 -6.44
N GLU A 32 -1.32 7.69 -7.36
CA GLU A 32 -1.26 9.15 -7.49
C GLU A 32 -1.73 9.86 -6.22
N SER A 33 -2.87 9.40 -5.66
CA SER A 33 -3.43 9.97 -4.44
C SER A 33 -2.48 9.74 -3.26
N TYR A 34 -1.91 8.55 -3.17
CA TYR A 34 -0.96 8.19 -2.13
C TYR A 34 0.33 9.02 -2.22
N ILE A 35 0.95 9.14 -3.40
CA ILE A 35 2.14 9.99 -3.60
C ILE A 35 1.84 11.43 -3.20
N LYS A 36 0.68 11.96 -3.60
CA LYS A 36 0.28 13.32 -3.25
C LYS A 36 0.16 13.51 -1.75
N GLU A 37 -0.52 12.60 -1.05
CA GLU A 37 -0.64 12.63 0.41
C GLU A 37 0.73 12.59 1.10
N GLN A 38 1.67 11.78 0.59
CA GLN A 38 3.04 11.75 1.12
C GLN A 38 3.80 13.05 0.87
N MET A 39 3.64 13.68 -0.30
CA MET A 39 4.31 14.94 -0.63
C MET A 39 3.74 16.15 0.10
N ASP A 40 2.44 16.11 0.44
CA ASP A 40 1.78 17.13 1.25
C ASP A 40 2.16 17.02 2.75
N ASP A 41 2.78 15.91 3.18
CA ASP A 41 3.25 15.71 4.54
C ASP A 41 4.50 16.57 4.85
N PRO A 42 4.46 17.47 5.86
CA PRO A 42 5.62 18.28 6.25
C PRO A 42 6.88 17.48 6.61
N ARG A 43 6.73 16.23 7.05
CA ARG A 43 7.85 15.33 7.35
C ARG A 43 8.70 15.03 6.11
N HIS A 44 8.10 15.09 4.92
CA HIS A 44 8.74 14.82 3.64
C HIS A 44 9.16 16.08 2.87
N ALA A 45 9.05 17.28 3.46
CA ALA A 45 9.34 18.56 2.80
C ALA A 45 10.78 18.75 2.26
N GLY A 46 11.71 17.83 2.53
CA GLY A 46 13.08 17.86 1.99
C GLY A 46 13.47 16.57 1.27
N VAL A 47 12.47 15.80 0.83
CA VAL A 47 12.65 14.62 -0.02
C VAL A 47 12.87 15.09 -1.46
N GLU A 48 13.79 14.44 -2.16
CA GLU A 48 14.05 14.75 -3.57
C GLU A 48 12.95 14.13 -4.43
N PHE A 49 12.51 14.85 -5.45
CA PHE A 49 11.43 14.37 -6.31
C PHE A 49 11.92 13.35 -7.36
N ASP A 50 13.20 13.42 -7.75
CA ASP A 50 13.76 12.57 -8.81
C ASP A 50 13.61 11.05 -8.52
N PRO A 51 13.90 10.54 -7.31
CA PRO A 51 13.69 9.12 -7.00
C PRO A 51 12.22 8.69 -7.04
N ILE A 52 11.29 9.60 -6.71
CA ILE A 52 9.85 9.33 -6.80
C ILE A 52 9.43 9.22 -8.28
N LEU A 53 10.00 10.07 -9.13
CA LEU A 53 9.78 10.01 -10.58
C LEU A 53 10.26 8.66 -11.16
N ASP A 54 11.42 8.17 -10.72
CA ASP A 54 11.94 6.87 -11.15
C ASP A 54 11.00 5.71 -10.78
N ILE A 55 10.41 5.74 -9.58
CA ILE A 55 9.39 4.76 -9.16
C ILE A 55 8.17 4.82 -10.09
N ILE A 56 7.67 6.02 -10.40
CA ILE A 56 6.51 6.21 -11.29
C ILE A 56 6.81 5.66 -12.69
N LEU A 57 7.96 6.05 -13.27
CA LEU A 57 8.37 5.61 -14.61
C LEU A 57 8.55 4.09 -14.68
N HIS A 58 9.13 3.49 -13.63
CA HIS A 58 9.27 2.05 -13.53
C HIS A 58 7.90 1.33 -13.53
N CYS A 59 6.94 1.87 -12.77
CA CYS A 59 5.57 1.32 -12.73
C CYS A 59 4.86 1.43 -14.07
N GLN A 60 4.94 2.59 -14.72
CA GLN A 60 4.35 2.82 -16.04
C GLN A 60 4.86 1.78 -17.05
N LYS A 61 6.19 1.60 -17.14
CA LYS A 61 6.80 0.62 -18.04
C LYS A 61 6.32 -0.82 -17.78
N ARG A 62 6.13 -1.20 -16.52
CA ARG A 62 5.63 -2.54 -16.17
C ARG A 62 4.17 -2.73 -16.57
N LEU A 63 3.35 -1.71 -16.39
CA LEU A 63 1.95 -1.74 -16.84
C LEU A 63 1.83 -1.79 -18.36
N GLU A 64 2.69 -1.06 -19.09
CA GLU A 64 2.79 -1.14 -20.55
C GLU A 64 3.14 -2.56 -21.03
N ASN A 65 3.98 -3.27 -20.28
CA ASN A 65 4.32 -4.68 -20.55
C ASN A 65 3.19 -5.67 -20.17
N GLY A 66 2.10 -5.19 -19.56
CA GLY A 66 0.95 -6.01 -19.18
C GLY A 66 1.05 -6.64 -17.79
N ASP A 67 1.93 -6.15 -16.91
CA ASP A 67 1.98 -6.63 -15.52
C ASP A 67 0.67 -6.36 -14.76
N TYR A 68 0.37 -7.22 -13.80
CA TYR A 68 -0.86 -7.12 -13.00
C TYR A 68 -0.91 -5.84 -12.16
N MET A 69 -1.83 -4.93 -12.49
CA MET A 69 -1.87 -3.57 -11.96
C MET A 69 -1.88 -3.47 -10.42
N PRO A 70 -2.72 -4.20 -9.67
CA PRO A 70 -2.71 -4.09 -8.21
C PRO A 70 -1.38 -4.46 -7.58
N ARG A 71 -0.65 -5.41 -8.18
CA ARG A 71 0.68 -5.78 -7.72
C ARG A 71 1.70 -4.67 -8.00
N VAL A 72 1.70 -4.13 -9.21
CA VAL A 72 2.62 -3.03 -9.57
C VAL A 72 2.40 -1.82 -8.68
N VAL A 73 1.14 -1.42 -8.45
CA VAL A 73 0.80 -0.30 -7.57
C VAL A 73 1.22 -0.56 -6.13
N SER A 74 0.97 -1.77 -5.60
CA SER A 74 1.39 -2.12 -4.25
C SER A 74 2.92 -2.08 -4.09
N GLU A 75 3.66 -2.61 -5.06
CA GLU A 75 5.14 -2.59 -5.03
C GLU A 75 5.68 -1.16 -5.12
N ALA A 76 5.00 -0.28 -5.88
CA ALA A 76 5.33 1.15 -5.97
C ALA A 76 5.15 1.87 -4.63
N MET A 77 4.03 1.64 -3.94
CA MET A 77 3.75 2.21 -2.64
C MET A 77 4.80 1.79 -1.62
N VAL A 78 5.17 0.51 -1.59
CA VAL A 78 6.24 -0.01 -0.72
C VAL A 78 7.59 0.62 -1.05
N SER A 79 7.95 0.74 -2.33
CA SER A 79 9.21 1.37 -2.74
C SER A 79 9.28 2.84 -2.33
N LEU A 80 8.15 3.55 -2.39
CA LEU A 80 8.04 4.92 -1.92
C LEU A 80 8.21 5.00 -0.39
N ASP A 81 7.51 4.14 0.36
CA ASP A 81 7.64 4.05 1.81
C ASP A 81 9.09 3.82 2.25
N GLU A 82 9.79 2.88 1.60
CA GLU A 82 11.20 2.59 1.88
C GLU A 82 12.08 3.82 1.66
N TYR A 83 11.91 4.51 0.53
CA TYR A 83 12.65 5.72 0.23
C TYR A 83 12.38 6.85 1.24
N LEU A 84 11.12 7.08 1.60
CA LEU A 84 10.71 8.09 2.57
C LEU A 84 11.23 7.74 3.98
N LEU A 85 11.21 6.47 4.36
CA LEU A 85 11.74 5.98 5.64
C LEU A 85 13.26 6.17 5.73
N GLU A 86 14.00 5.84 4.68
CA GLU A 86 15.46 6.04 4.64
C GLU A 86 15.82 7.53 4.76
N ARG A 87 15.14 8.41 4.01
CA ARG A 87 15.40 9.86 4.04
C ARG A 87 14.97 10.53 5.34
N SER A 88 13.87 10.11 5.94
CA SER A 88 13.43 10.61 7.25
C SER A 88 14.34 10.13 8.38
N SER A 89 14.83 8.88 8.32
CA SER A 89 15.80 8.35 9.27
C SER A 89 17.13 9.10 9.20
N LEU A 90 17.59 9.46 8.00
CA LEU A 90 18.79 10.28 7.81
C LEU A 90 18.67 11.68 8.43
N LYS A 91 17.49 12.32 8.38
CA LYS A 91 17.23 13.59 9.08
C LYS A 91 17.26 13.46 10.60
N THR A 92 17.03 12.25 11.14
CA THR A 92 17.06 11.99 12.59
C THR A 92 18.48 11.78 13.12
N CYS A 93 19.47 11.57 12.24
CA CYS A 93 20.87 11.34 12.61
C CYS A 93 21.80 12.54 12.36
N VAL A 94 21.28 13.74 12.10
CA VAL A 94 22.10 14.94 11.88
C VAL A 94 21.84 15.97 12.99
N PHE A 95 22.76 15.94 13.96
CA PHE A 95 22.98 16.80 15.16
C PHE A 95 22.13 16.54 16.41
#